data_AF-A0A6M0CGT0-F1
#
_entry.id   AF-A0A6M0CGT0-F1
#
_cell.length_a   1.000
_cell.length_b   1.000
_cell.length_c   1.000
_cell.angle_alpha   90.00
_cell.angle_beta   90.00
_cell.angle_gamma   90.00
#
_symmetry.space_group_name_H-M   'P 1'
#
loop_
_entity.id
_entity.type
_entity.pdbx_description
1 polymer ?
#
loop_
_entity_poly.entity_id
_entity_poly.type
_entity_poly.pdbx_seq_one_letter_code
_entity_poly.pdbx_strand_id
1 'polypeptide(L)'
;MKIEELLRQYAKGERNFSGVFLNEVHLYEAELVGANLFEADLIGANLCQAKLSRANLSKANLSQANLSGADLSGADLQGAILVGAKLHKANLTQAKLTRADLSRASLKEANLIEADLSRA
;
A
#
# COMPACT_ATOMS: atom_id res chain seq x y z
N MET A 1 -1.25 -15.18 -7.57
CA MET A 1 -2.68 -14.99 -7.93
C MET A 1 -2.74 -14.03 -9.12
N LYS A 2 -3.70 -14.16 -10.03
CA LYS A 2 -3.86 -13.19 -11.14
C LYS A 2 -4.59 -11.93 -10.66
N ILE A 3 -4.35 -10.80 -11.32
CA ILE A 3 -4.93 -9.52 -10.88
C ILE A 3 -6.45 -9.47 -11.06
N GLU A 4 -6.97 -10.02 -12.15
CA GLU A 4 -8.40 -10.08 -12.41
C GLU A 4 -9.11 -10.97 -11.40
N GLU A 5 -8.43 -12.03 -10.95
CA GLU A 5 -8.92 -12.92 -9.90
C GLU A 5 -9.01 -12.20 -8.56
N LEU A 6 -7.97 -11.45 -8.17
CA LEU A 6 -7.97 -10.63 -6.97
C LEU A 6 -9.16 -9.68 -6.96
N LEU A 7 -9.31 -8.88 -8.02
CA LEU A 7 -10.37 -7.87 -8.10
C LEU A 7 -11.77 -8.51 -8.10
N ARG A 8 -11.91 -9.65 -8.78
CA ARG A 8 -13.16 -10.43 -8.76
C ARG A 8 -13.48 -10.98 -7.38
N GLN A 9 -12.50 -11.49 -6.65
CA GLN A 9 -12.68 -11.99 -5.28
C GLN A 9 -13.02 -10.84 -4.33
N TYR A 10 -12.33 -9.69 -4.44
CA TYR A 10 -12.62 -8.50 -3.66
C TYR A 10 -14.06 -8.01 -3.86
N ALA A 11 -14.51 -7.97 -5.12
CA ALA A 11 -15.90 -7.62 -5.47
C ALA A 11 -16.95 -8.57 -4.87
N LYS A 12 -16.56 -9.82 -4.55
CA LYS A 12 -17.42 -10.80 -3.86
C LYS A 12 -17.38 -10.70 -2.33
N GLY A 13 -16.60 -9.77 -1.79
CA GLY A 13 -16.47 -9.57 -0.34
C GLY A 13 -15.23 -10.25 0.27
N GLU A 14 -14.40 -10.95 -0.51
CA GLU A 14 -13.12 -11.43 0.00
C GLU A 14 -12.24 -10.23 0.37
N ARG A 15 -11.52 -10.35 1.48
CA ARG A 15 -10.60 -9.31 1.96
C ARG A 15 -9.22 -9.87 2.24
N ASN A 16 -9.06 -11.18 2.38
CA ASN A 16 -7.79 -11.81 2.66
C ASN A 16 -7.00 -12.13 1.39
N PHE A 17 -5.99 -11.31 1.14
CA PHE A 17 -5.02 -11.47 0.07
C PHE A 17 -3.60 -11.45 0.67
N SER A 18 -3.43 -12.02 1.86
CA SER A 18 -2.11 -12.10 2.50
C SER A 18 -1.13 -12.96 1.69
N GLY A 19 0.14 -12.54 1.65
CA GLY A 19 1.23 -13.28 1.00
C GLY A 19 1.12 -13.39 -0.54
N VAL A 20 0.23 -12.62 -1.16
CA VAL A 20 0.02 -12.70 -2.61
C VAL A 20 1.19 -12.08 -3.36
N PHE A 21 1.55 -12.69 -4.49
CA PHE A 21 2.54 -12.17 -5.42
C PHE A 21 1.86 -11.33 -6.49
N LEU A 22 2.14 -10.03 -6.49
CA LEU A 22 1.55 -8.97 -7.31
C LEU A 22 2.63 -7.98 -7.80
N ASN A 23 3.81 -8.48 -8.10
CA ASN A 23 4.90 -7.65 -8.63
C ASN A 23 4.52 -7.07 -9.99
N GLU A 24 4.82 -5.79 -10.18
CA GLU A 24 4.62 -5.02 -11.43
C GLU A 24 3.18 -4.98 -11.95
N VAL A 25 2.19 -5.40 -11.14
CA VAL A 25 0.79 -5.37 -11.58
C VAL A 25 0.25 -3.95 -11.72
N HIS A 26 -0.79 -3.81 -12.53
CA HIS A 26 -1.53 -2.55 -12.67
C HIS A 26 -2.79 -2.57 -11.79
N LEU A 27 -2.74 -1.80 -10.70
CA LEU A 27 -3.82 -1.55 -9.73
C LEU A 27 -4.18 -0.06 -9.68
N TYR A 28 -4.02 0.64 -10.81
CA TYR A 28 -4.39 2.05 -10.95
C TYR A 28 -5.86 2.24 -10.56
N GLU A 29 -6.13 3.18 -9.64
CA GLU A 29 -7.47 3.47 -9.10
C GLU A 29 -8.21 2.26 -8.47
N ALA A 30 -7.52 1.16 -8.20
CA ALA A 30 -8.16 -0.05 -7.67
C ALA A 30 -8.80 0.20 -6.30
N GLU A 31 -9.99 -0.35 -6.08
CA GLU A 31 -10.67 -0.30 -4.80
C GLU A 31 -10.29 -1.51 -3.94
N LEU A 32 -9.49 -1.28 -2.90
CA LEU A 32 -8.97 -2.30 -1.98
C LEU A 32 -9.08 -1.85 -0.51
N VAL A 33 -10.13 -1.08 -0.20
CA VAL A 33 -10.41 -0.55 1.14
C VAL A 33 -10.53 -1.70 2.14
N GLY A 34 -9.72 -1.64 3.20
CA GLY A 34 -9.69 -2.69 4.23
C GLY A 34 -9.19 -4.05 3.75
N ALA A 35 -8.58 -4.15 2.57
CA ALA A 35 -7.98 -5.40 2.11
C ALA A 35 -6.81 -5.79 3.02
N ASN A 36 -6.71 -7.08 3.33
CA ASN A 36 -5.55 -7.66 3.99
C ASN A 36 -4.53 -8.11 2.94
N LEU A 37 -3.48 -7.31 2.79
CA LEU A 37 -2.31 -7.53 1.94
C LEU A 37 -1.06 -7.76 2.80
N PHE A 38 -1.22 -8.31 4.00
CA PHE A 38 -0.13 -8.68 4.90
C PHE A 38 0.92 -9.52 4.18
N GLU A 39 2.19 -9.14 4.27
CA GLU A 39 3.32 -9.84 3.61
C GLU A 39 3.14 -10.02 2.08
N ALA A 40 2.29 -9.24 1.43
CA ALA A 40 2.15 -9.27 -0.03
C ALA A 40 3.41 -8.72 -0.72
N ASP A 41 3.75 -9.30 -1.87
CA ASP A 41 4.84 -8.84 -2.73
C ASP A 41 4.25 -7.95 -3.84
N LEU A 42 4.53 -6.65 -3.77
CA LEU A 42 4.00 -5.58 -4.61
C LEU A 42 5.14 -4.75 -5.23
N ILE A 43 6.30 -5.36 -5.45
CA ILE A 43 7.47 -4.68 -6.00
C ILE A 43 7.11 -4.08 -7.36
N GLY A 44 7.35 -2.78 -7.53
CA GLY A 44 7.08 -2.08 -8.79
C GLY A 44 5.60 -1.98 -9.18
N ALA A 45 4.67 -2.42 -8.33
CA ALA A 45 3.24 -2.36 -8.63
C ALA A 45 2.79 -0.90 -8.86
N ASN A 46 1.91 -0.70 -9.85
CA ASN A 46 1.27 0.58 -10.07
C ASN A 46 -0.03 0.68 -9.26
N LEU A 47 0.04 1.33 -8.10
CA LEU A 47 -1.07 1.60 -7.16
C LEU A 47 -1.47 3.08 -7.17
N CYS A 48 -1.16 3.80 -8.26
CA CYS A 48 -1.44 5.22 -8.39
C CYS A 48 -2.95 5.46 -8.25
N GLN A 49 -3.34 6.37 -7.36
CA GLN A 49 -4.72 6.69 -6.98
C GLN A 49 -5.55 5.51 -6.44
N ALA A 50 -4.93 4.38 -6.06
CA ALA A 50 -5.64 3.27 -5.46
C ALA A 50 -6.28 3.65 -4.11
N LYS A 51 -7.46 3.07 -3.81
CA LYS A 51 -8.14 3.22 -2.52
C LYS A 51 -7.73 2.09 -1.60
N LEU A 52 -6.79 2.35 -0.70
CA LEU A 52 -6.21 1.41 0.25
C LEU A 52 -6.45 1.83 1.71
N SER A 53 -7.44 2.70 1.96
CA SER A 53 -7.74 3.15 3.31
C SER A 53 -8.08 1.96 4.20
N ARG A 54 -7.51 1.97 5.41
CA ARG A 54 -7.61 0.89 6.40
C ARG A 54 -7.10 -0.48 5.93
N ALA A 55 -6.39 -0.57 4.80
CA ALA A 55 -5.79 -1.82 4.35
C ALA A 55 -4.68 -2.27 5.32
N ASN A 56 -4.52 -3.57 5.47
CA ASN A 56 -3.37 -4.13 6.17
C ASN A 56 -2.27 -4.44 5.14
N LEU A 57 -1.25 -3.60 5.10
CA LEU A 57 -0.03 -3.73 4.31
C LEU A 57 1.19 -4.00 5.20
N SER A 58 0.97 -4.45 6.45
CA SER A 58 2.09 -4.69 7.36
C SER A 58 3.01 -5.78 6.78
N LYS A 59 4.31 -5.49 6.84
CA LYS A 59 5.39 -6.27 6.21
C LYS A 59 5.27 -6.51 4.70
N ALA A 60 4.38 -5.84 3.99
CA ALA A 60 4.32 -5.94 2.53
C ALA A 60 5.58 -5.35 1.90
N ASN A 61 5.99 -5.91 0.76
CA ASN A 61 7.08 -5.36 -0.03
C ASN A 61 6.54 -4.48 -1.14
N LEU A 62 6.62 -3.16 -0.94
CA LEU A 62 6.20 -2.10 -1.85
C LEU A 62 7.41 -1.39 -2.49
N SER A 63 8.56 -2.05 -2.55
CA SER A 63 9.77 -1.47 -3.15
C SER A 63 9.51 -1.01 -4.58
N GLN A 64 9.91 0.22 -4.91
CA GLN A 64 9.68 0.85 -6.21
C GLN A 64 8.21 0.97 -6.66
N ALA A 65 7.23 0.66 -5.79
CA ALA A 65 5.83 0.78 -6.13
C ALA A 65 5.42 2.24 -6.37
N ASN A 66 4.46 2.45 -7.26
CA ASN A 66 3.88 3.76 -7.51
C ASN A 66 2.58 3.92 -6.71
N LEU A 67 2.63 4.56 -5.55
CA LEU A 67 1.50 4.84 -4.64
C LEU A 67 1.05 6.31 -4.72
N SER A 68 1.37 6.96 -5.83
CA SER A 68 1.11 8.37 -6.05
C SER A 68 -0.37 8.70 -5.98
N GLY A 69 -0.75 9.66 -5.12
CA GLY A 69 -2.14 10.03 -4.90
C GLY A 69 -3.01 8.92 -4.31
N ALA A 70 -2.44 7.79 -3.88
CA ALA A 70 -3.20 6.71 -3.26
C ALA A 70 -3.79 7.17 -1.92
N ASP A 71 -4.98 6.66 -1.59
CA ASP A 71 -5.57 6.82 -0.27
C ASP A 71 -5.13 5.66 0.62
N LEU A 72 -4.19 5.93 1.52
CA LEU A 72 -3.67 5.00 2.54
C LEU A 72 -4.12 5.43 3.95
N SER A 73 -5.18 6.22 4.06
CA SER A 73 -5.64 6.72 5.37
C SER A 73 -6.00 5.59 6.32
N GLY A 74 -5.42 5.62 7.52
CA GLY A 74 -5.57 4.58 8.54
C GLY A 74 -5.02 3.20 8.15
N ALA A 75 -4.23 3.09 7.06
CA ALA A 75 -3.62 1.82 6.67
C ALA A 75 -2.55 1.38 7.66
N ASP A 76 -2.38 0.07 7.82
CA ASP A 76 -1.28 -0.51 8.59
C ASP A 76 -0.12 -0.84 7.65
N LEU A 77 0.98 -0.12 7.76
CA LEU A 77 2.22 -0.29 7.00
C LEU A 77 3.36 -0.69 7.95
N GLN A 78 3.07 -1.24 9.14
CA GLN A 78 4.09 -1.61 10.11
C GLN A 78 5.10 -2.59 9.49
N GLY A 79 6.39 -2.22 9.52
CA GLY A 79 7.46 -3.04 8.95
C GLY A 79 7.41 -3.23 7.43
N ALA A 80 6.59 -2.47 6.70
CA ALA A 80 6.54 -2.53 5.25
C ALA A 80 7.85 -2.03 4.62
N ILE A 81 8.22 -2.60 3.48
CA ILE A 81 9.40 -2.18 2.71
C ILE A 81 8.93 -1.24 1.60
N LEU A 82 9.24 0.04 1.72
CA LEU A 82 8.83 1.10 0.78
C LEU A 82 10.03 1.70 0.03
N VAL A 83 11.13 0.94 -0.10
CA VAL A 83 12.38 1.43 -0.67
C VAL A 83 12.18 1.95 -2.09
N GLY A 84 12.41 3.24 -2.29
CA GLY A 84 12.21 3.92 -3.58
C GLY A 84 10.75 4.06 -4.03
N ALA A 85 9.77 3.77 -3.17
CA ALA A 85 8.36 3.93 -3.50
C ALA A 85 8.01 5.40 -3.78
N LYS A 86 7.06 5.63 -4.69
CA LYS A 86 6.53 6.96 -5.01
C LYS A 86 5.24 7.17 -4.22
N LEU A 87 5.27 8.03 -3.21
CA LEU A 87 4.13 8.38 -2.35
C LEU A 87 3.69 9.84 -2.58
N HIS A 88 4.02 10.42 -3.73
CA HIS A 88 3.74 11.84 -3.95
C HIS A 88 2.23 12.11 -3.94
N LYS A 89 1.80 13.09 -3.14
CA LYS A 89 0.38 13.41 -2.88
C LYS A 89 -0.44 12.27 -2.26
N ALA A 90 0.19 11.20 -1.75
CA ALA A 90 -0.54 10.12 -1.09
C ALA A 90 -1.16 10.62 0.22
N ASN A 91 -2.35 10.09 0.57
CA ASN A 91 -2.97 10.35 1.86
C ASN A 91 -2.57 9.26 2.86
N LEU A 92 -1.70 9.57 3.80
CA LEU A 92 -1.23 8.69 4.87
C LEU A 92 -1.79 9.12 6.24
N THR A 93 -2.88 9.89 6.27
CA THR A 93 -3.50 10.35 7.52
C THR A 93 -3.77 9.16 8.44
N GLN A 94 -3.33 9.21 9.70
CA GLN A 94 -3.48 8.13 10.69
C GLN A 94 -2.87 6.77 10.29
N ALA A 95 -2.03 6.70 9.25
CA ALA A 95 -1.38 5.47 8.84
C ALA A 95 -0.30 5.05 9.86
N LYS A 96 -0.14 3.74 10.07
CA LYS A 96 0.89 3.18 10.96
C LYS A 96 2.10 2.77 10.14
N LEU A 97 3.18 3.54 10.19
CA LEU A 97 4.43 3.25 9.48
C LEU A 97 5.55 2.79 10.41
N THR A 98 5.22 2.35 11.63
CA THR A 98 6.27 1.97 12.59
C THR A 98 7.21 0.91 12.01
N ARG A 99 8.52 1.16 12.07
CA ARG A 99 9.57 0.28 11.50
C ARG A 99 9.49 0.05 9.98
N ALA A 100 8.71 0.84 9.24
CA ALA A 100 8.71 0.75 7.78
C ALA A 100 10.07 1.24 7.23
N ASP A 101 10.52 0.68 6.11
CA ASP A 101 11.73 1.18 5.43
C ASP A 101 11.32 2.16 4.33
N LEU A 102 11.44 3.46 4.61
CA LEU A 102 11.15 4.54 3.66
C LEU A 102 12.40 4.99 2.88
N SER A 103 13.48 4.21 2.87
CA SER A 103 14.72 4.60 2.19
C SER A 103 14.48 4.98 0.74
N ARG A 104 14.86 6.21 0.36
CA ARG A 104 14.67 6.77 -1.00
C ARG A 104 13.21 6.90 -1.44
N ALA A 105 12.23 6.69 -0.57
CA ALA A 105 10.82 6.94 -0.90
C ALA A 105 10.57 8.44 -1.11
N SER A 106 9.68 8.77 -2.04
CA SER A 106 9.30 10.17 -2.31
C SER A 106 7.96 10.48 -1.66
N LEU A 107 7.98 11.24 -0.56
CA LEU A 107 6.80 11.69 0.20
C LEU A 107 6.37 13.13 -0.16
N LYS A 108 6.80 13.65 -1.32
CA LYS A 108 6.50 15.03 -1.71
C LYS A 108 4.99 15.27 -1.72
N GLU A 109 4.54 16.29 -0.98
CA GLU A 109 3.11 16.66 -0.85
C GLU A 109 2.22 15.55 -0.25
N ALA A 110 2.78 14.50 0.35
CA ALA A 110 2.01 13.49 1.05
C ALA A 110 1.38 14.06 2.34
N ASN A 111 0.15 13.68 2.65
CA ASN A 111 -0.51 14.06 3.88
C ASN A 111 -0.17 13.04 4.98
N LEU A 112 0.55 13.47 6.02
CA LEU A 112 1.04 12.64 7.13
C LEU A 112 0.40 13.03 8.48
N ILE A 113 -0.74 13.73 8.47
CA ILE A 113 -1.44 14.11 9.70
C ILE A 113 -1.70 12.86 10.56
N GLU A 114 -1.23 12.87 11.80
CA GLU A 114 -1.37 11.76 12.76
C GLU A 114 -0.79 10.41 12.30
N ALA A 115 0.05 10.39 11.26
CA ALA A 115 0.77 9.18 10.86
C ALA A 115 1.83 8.81 11.91
N ASP A 116 1.90 7.53 12.28
CA ASP A 116 2.93 7.04 13.20
C ASP A 116 4.17 6.59 12.43
N LEU A 117 5.17 7.47 12.36
CA LEU A 117 6.47 7.24 11.71
C LEU A 117 7.53 6.72 12.69
N SER A 118 7.14 6.17 13.85
CA SER A 118 8.11 5.74 14.85
C SER A 118 9.06 4.68 14.29
N ARG A 119 10.34 5.02 14.16
CA ARG A 119 11.40 4.16 13.60
C ARG A 119 11.22 3.84 12.10
N ALA A 120 10.54 4.71 11.36
CA ALA A 120 10.45 4.64 9.90
C ALA A 120 11.68 5.27 9.21
#